data_AF-A0A1L7NF80-F1
#
_entry.id   AF-A0A1L7NF80-F1
#
_cell.length_a   1.000
_cell.length_b   1.000
_cell.length_c   1.000
_cell.angle_alpha   90.00
_cell.angle_beta   90.00
_cell.angle_gamma   90.00
#
_symmetry.space_group_name_H-M   'P 1'
#
loop_
_entity.id
_entity.type
_entity.pdbx_description
1 polymer ?
#
loop_
_entity_poly.entity_id
_entity_poly.type
_entity_poly.pdbx_seq_one_letter_code
_entity_poly.pdbx_strand_id
1 'polypeptide(L)' 'MNMVERFFRDITVYLRDGSFSSTRELASSITTFLALHNAQPSRYVWSAKGEDILRKIQGALEAMARENKENVLSETGH' A
#
# COMPACT_ATOMS: atom_id res chain seq x y z
N MET A 1 -7.82 0.63 -6.14
CA MET A 1 -7.13 1.32 -5.03
C MET A 1 -6.98 0.37 -3.86
N ASN A 2 -5.82 0.38 -3.22
CA ASN A 2 -5.58 -0.39 -1.99
C ASN A 2 -6.20 0.30 -0.76
N MET A 3 -6.12 -0.34 0.41
CA MET A 3 -6.72 0.17 1.66
C MET A 3 -6.13 1.52 2.08
N VAL A 4 -4.83 1.73 1.89
CA VAL A 4 -4.11 2.96 2.23
C VAL A 4 -4.51 4.11 1.30
N GLU A 5 -4.56 3.85 0.00
CA GLU A 5 -5.02 4.82 -1.00
C GLU A 5 -6.47 5.25 -0.77
N ARG A 6 -7.33 4.31 -0.36
CA ARG A 6 -8.74 4.60 -0.01
C ARG A 6 -8.81 5.47 1.25
N PHE A 7 -8.05 5.13 2.30
CA PHE A 7 -7.99 5.93 3.52
C PHE A 7 -7.60 7.39 3.22
N PHE A 8 -6.52 7.60 2.47
CA PHE A 8 -6.05 8.95 2.14
C PHE A 8 -7.03 9.71 1.25
N ARG A 9 -7.74 9.02 0.35
CA ARG A 9 -8.83 9.64 -0.42
C ARG A 9 -9.95 10.12 0.50
N ASP A 10 -10.44 9.24 1.38
CA ASP A 10 -11.61 9.49 2.22
C ASP A 10 -11.35 10.66 3.18
N ILE A 11 -10.19 10.68 3.85
CA ILE A 11 -9.81 11.80 4.74
C ILE A 11 -9.58 13.10 3.98
N THR A 12 -9.01 13.04 2.77
CA THR A 12 -8.79 14.24 1.94
C THR A 12 -10.12 14.88 1.53
N VAL A 13 -11.11 14.07 1.14
CA VAL A 13 -12.45 14.58 0.79
C VAL A 13 -13.10 15.21 2.02
N TYR A 14 -13.05 14.54 3.17
CA TYR A 14 -13.63 15.04 4.44
C TYR A 14 -13.02 16.39 4.87
N LEU A 15 -11.71 16.55 4.73
CA LEU A 15 -11.02 17.78 5.16
C LEU A 15 -11.08 18.91 4.13
N ARG A 16 -11.18 18.61 2.84
CA ARG A 16 -11.17 19.62 1.76
C ARG A 16 -12.41 20.52 1.81
N ASP A 17 -13.55 19.93 2.10
CA ASP A 17 -14.82 20.66 2.15
C ASP A 17 -15.04 21.33 3.53
N GLY A 18 -14.16 21.05 4.50
CA GLY A 18 -14.16 21.67 5.82
C GLY A 18 -13.49 23.05 5.82
N SER A 19 -14.09 24.00 6.53
CA SER A 19 -13.44 25.25 6.91
C SER A 19 -13.11 25.21 8.41
N PHE A 20 -11.88 25.54 8.78
CA PHE A 20 -11.40 25.47 10.15
C PHE A 20 -10.88 26.83 10.59
N SER A 21 -11.37 27.32 11.71
CA SER A 21 -10.95 28.57 12.36
C SER A 21 -9.59 28.46 13.06
N SER A 22 -9.14 27.24 13.35
CA SER A 22 -7.87 27.00 14.04
C SER A 22 -7.29 25.61 13.77
N THR A 23 -6.00 25.45 14.07
CA THR A 23 -5.31 24.15 14.01
C THR A 23 -5.87 23.14 15.01
N ARG A 24 -6.34 23.62 16.18
CA ARG A 24 -7.00 22.76 17.19
C ARG A 24 -8.30 22.18 16.64
N GLU A 25 -9.08 22.98 15.92
CA GLU A 25 -10.33 22.53 15.30
C GLU A 25 -10.08 21.49 14.20
N LEU A 26 -9.06 21.72 13.37
CA LEU A 26 -8.60 20.75 12.37
C LEU A 26 -8.20 19.41 13.03
N ALA A 27 -7.40 19.46 14.10
CA ALA A 27 -6.97 18.26 14.82
C ALA A 27 -8.16 17.48 15.44
N SER A 28 -9.14 18.20 16.00
CA SER A 28 -10.38 17.60 16.51
C SER A 28 -11.19 16.92 15.39
N SER A 29 -11.27 17.57 14.22
CA SER A 29 -11.98 17.04 13.06
C SER A 29 -11.31 15.78 12.50
N ILE A 30 -9.97 15.75 12.44
CA ILE A 30 -9.21 14.55 12.08
C ILE A 30 -9.47 13.41 13.07
N THR A 31 -9.46 13.70 14.38
CA THR A 31 -9.71 12.70 15.42
C THR A 31 -11.13 12.12 15.30
N THR A 32 -12.11 12.99 15.03
CA THR A 32 -13.51 12.60 14.79
C THR A 32 -13.64 11.70 13.56
N PHE A 33 -12.99 12.07 12.45
CA PHE A 33 -12.95 11.23 11.25
C PHE A 33 -12.37 9.85 11.55
N LEU A 34 -11.24 9.77 12.27
CA LEU A 34 -10.61 8.51 12.64
C LEU A 34 -11.54 7.63 13.49
N ALA A 35 -12.25 8.21 14.46
CA ALA A 35 -13.22 7.47 15.28
C ALA A 35 -14.37 6.90 14.43
N LEU A 36 -14.93 7.70 13.52
CA LEU A 36 -16.00 7.26 12.61
C LEU A 36 -15.52 6.16 11.65
N HIS A 37 -14.32 6.33 11.07
CA HIS A 37 -13.71 5.36 10.17
C HIS A 37 -13.42 4.02 10.87
N ASN A 38 -12.90 4.08 12.10
CA ASN A 38 -12.57 2.88 12.89
C ASN A 38 -13.82 2.16 13.42
N ALA A 39 -14.92 2.87 13.66
CA ALA A 39 -16.19 2.26 14.07
C ALA A 39 -16.82 1.42 12.95
N GLN A 40 -16.53 1.73 11.69
CA GLN A 40 -17.02 1.01 10.51
C GLN A 40 -15.85 0.69 9.56
N PRO A 41 -14.97 -0.24 9.96
CA PRO A 41 -13.78 -0.53 9.17
C PRO A 41 -14.18 -1.13 7.82
N SER A 42 -13.77 -0.49 6.74
CA SER A 42 -13.92 -1.08 5.41
C SER A 42 -13.03 -2.31 5.32
N ARG A 43 -13.62 -3.50 5.21
CA ARG A 43 -12.82 -4.72 5.01
C ARG A 43 -12.00 -4.56 3.72
N TYR A 44 -10.71 -4.81 3.82
CA TYR A 44 -9.92 -5.05 2.62
C TYR A 44 -10.26 -6.45 2.09
N VAL A 45 -10.68 -6.52 0.82
CA VAL A 45 -10.83 -7.79 0.11
C VAL A 45 -9.63 -7.92 -0.81
N TRP A 46 -8.84 -8.95 -0.59
CA TRP A 46 -7.73 -9.29 -1.48
C TRP A 46 -8.29 -9.57 -2.88
N SER A 47 -7.90 -8.74 -3.85
CA SER A 47 -8.40 -8.81 -5.24
C SER A 47 -7.41 -9.42 -6.22
N ALA A 48 -6.16 -9.67 -5.81
CA ALA A 48 -5.19 -10.26 -6.72
C ALA A 48 -5.53 -11.73 -6.96
N LYS A 49 -5.54 -12.17 -8.21
CA LYS A 49 -5.72 -13.58 -8.50
C LYS A 49 -4.50 -14.34 -7.98
N GLY A 50 -4.71 -15.50 -7.37
CA GLY A 50 -3.58 -16.33 -6.90
C GLY A 50 -2.56 -16.61 -8.01
N GLU A 51 -3.04 -16.76 -9.24
CA GLU A 51 -2.22 -16.90 -10.44
C GLU A 51 -1.26 -15.73 -10.69
N ASP A 52 -1.69 -14.48 -10.44
CA ASP A 52 -0.83 -13.30 -10.59
C ASP A 52 0.31 -13.30 -9.57
N ILE A 53 0.02 -13.77 -8.36
CA ILE A 53 1.01 -13.92 -7.29
C ILE A 53 2.04 -14.98 -7.67
N LEU A 54 1.58 -16.14 -8.14
CA LEU A 54 2.44 -17.24 -8.56
C LEU A 54 3.33 -16.83 -9.73
N ARG A 55 2.80 -16.12 -10.73
CA ARG A 55 3.62 -15.57 -11.82
C ARG A 55 4.72 -14.64 -11.35
N LYS A 56 4.42 -13.76 -10.39
CA LYS A 56 5.43 -12.85 -9.81
C LYS A 56 6.51 -13.61 -9.06
N ILE A 57 6.14 -14.62 -8.28
CA ILE A 57 7.09 -15.49 -7.58
C ILE A 57 8.00 -16.20 -8.57
N GLN A 58 7.42 -16.80 -9.61
CA GLN A 58 8.18 -17.51 -10.64
C GLN A 58 9.18 -16.58 -11.34
N GLY A 59 8.75 -15.39 -11.77
CA GLY A 59 9.64 -14.42 -12.40
C GLY A 59 10.78 -13.95 -11.48
N ALA A 60 10.52 -13.79 -10.17
CA ALA A 60 11.56 -13.46 -9.20
C ALA A 60 12.57 -14.60 -9.02
N LEU A 61 12.11 -15.85 -8.96
CA LEU A 61 12.98 -17.02 -8.88
C LEU A 61 13.87 -17.17 -10.12
N GLU A 62 13.33 -16.95 -11.31
CA GLU A 62 14.08 -16.96 -12.56
C GLU A 62 15.13 -15.86 -12.63
N ALA A 63 14.79 -14.65 -12.18
CA ALA A 63 15.73 -13.54 -12.11
C ALA A 63 16.89 -13.83 -11.15
N MET A 64 16.61 -14.36 -9.95
CA MET A 64 17.64 -14.77 -8.98
C MET A 64 18.52 -15.91 -9.53
N ALA A 65 17.92 -16.88 -10.23
CA ALA A 65 18.68 -17.98 -10.83
C ALA A 65 19.63 -17.48 -11.93
N ARG A 66 19.19 -16.50 -12.73
CA ARG A 66 20.03 -15.87 -13.75
C ARG A 66 21.19 -15.09 -13.12
N GLU A 67 20.91 -14.30 -12.08
CA GLU A 67 21.93 -13.54 -11.34
C GLU A 67 22.98 -14.48 -10.70
N ASN A 68 22.55 -15.55 -10.03
CA ASN A 68 23.47 -16.54 -9.48
C ASN A 68 24.34 -17.20 -10.55
N LYS A 69 23.77 -17.51 -11.73
CA LYS A 69 24.54 -18.09 -12.83
C LYS A 69 25.58 -17.13 -13.38
N GLU A 70 25.25 -15.83 -13.46
CA GLU A 70 26.15 -14.78 -13.93
C GLU A 70 27.29 -14.53 -12.93
N ASN A 71 27.00 -14.52 -11.63
CA ASN A 71 28.00 -14.44 -10.57
C ASN A 71 28.97 -15.63 -10.57
N VAL A 72 28.47 -16.87 -10.69
CA VAL A 72 29.32 -18.08 -10.74
C VAL A 72 30.28 -18.05 -11.94
N LEU A 73 29.81 -17.60 -13.10
CA LEU A 73 30.66 -17.47 -14.30
C LEU A 73 31.73 -16.40 -14.15
N SER A 74 31.45 -15.32 -13.41
CA SER A 74 32.42 -14.25 -13.12
C SER A 74 33.52 -14.69 -12.13
N GLU A 75 33.20 -15.59 -11.18
CA GLU A 75 34.15 -16.09 -10.19
C GLU A 75 35.11 -17.15 -10.75
N THR A 76 34.69 -17.93 -11.75
CA THR A 76 35.54 -18.93 -12.44
C THR A 76 36.44 -18.35 -13.54
N GLY A 77 36.36 -17.05 -13.80
CA GLY A 77 37.07 -16.36 -14.89
C GLY A 77 38.37 -15.66 -14.48
N HIS A 78 38.88 -15.85 -13.26
CA HIS A 78 40.14 -15.29 -12.77
C HIS A 78 41.22 -16.35 -12.51
#